data_AF-A0A4Y4D0G9-F1
#
_entry.id   AF-A0A4Y4D0G9-F1
#
_cell.length_a   1.000
_cell.length_b   1.000
_cell.length_c   1.000
_cell.angle_alpha   90.00
_cell.angle_beta   90.00
_cell.angle_gamma   90.00
#
_symmetry.space_group_name_H-M   'P 1'
#
loop_
_entity.id
_entity.type
_entity.pdbx_description
1 polymer ?
#
loop_
_entity_poly.entity_id
_entity_poly.type
_entity_poly.pdbx_seq_one_letter_code
_entity_poly.pdbx_strand_id
1 'polypeptide(L)'
;MTQLEAVLEAIQVKRPAPPKRRSKHLCADAGYRGAPAMKTILDHGYIPHVKGRRQEAGELKRDPAKRARRWIVEVAHSWFNRFRKLLVRYEKLERSFVALNHLAAAIIAFRKVPLKVNIIYG
;
A
#
# COMPACT_ATOMS: atom_id res chain seq x y z
N MET A 1 0.62 12.09 16.77
CA MET A 1 0.92 10.98 15.84
C MET A 1 -0.16 10.95 14.77
N THR A 2 0.20 11.20 13.51
CA THR A 2 -0.77 11.04 12.41
C THR A 2 -0.85 9.56 12.01
N GLN A 3 -1.99 9.08 11.48
CA GLN A 3 -2.10 7.69 11.02
C GLN A 3 -1.02 7.29 9.98
N LEU A 4 -0.50 8.26 9.25
CA LEU A 4 0.55 8.05 8.24
C LEU A 4 1.90 7.67 8.86
N GLU A 5 2.24 8.30 9.98
CA GLU A 5 3.50 8.09 10.71
C GLU A 5 3.61 6.64 11.17
N ALA A 6 2.56 6.13 11.84
CA ALA A 6 2.49 4.75 12.29
C ALA A 6 2.67 3.74 11.13
N VAL A 7 2.12 4.02 9.95
CA VAL A 7 2.27 3.14 8.77
C VAL A 7 3.69 3.19 8.20
N LEU A 8 4.33 4.35 8.19
CA LEU A 8 5.71 4.48 7.69
C LEU A 8 6.72 3.86 8.66
N GLU A 9 6.46 3.90 9.96
CA GLU A 9 7.27 3.23 11.00
C GLU A 9 7.09 1.71 11.00
N ALA A 10 5.88 1.22 10.70
CA ALA A 10 5.58 -0.21 10.66
C ALA A 10 6.24 -0.98 9.50
N ILE A 11 6.97 -0.31 8.59
CA ILE A 11 7.64 -0.96 7.45
C ILE A 11 8.71 -1.94 7.97
N GLN A 12 8.41 -3.24 7.88
CA GLN A 12 9.31 -4.32 8.33
C GLN A 12 10.42 -4.65 7.32
N VAL A 13 10.14 -4.48 6.03
CA VAL A 13 11.10 -4.82 4.97
C VAL A 13 11.87 -3.58 4.55
N LYS A 14 13.20 -3.62 4.72
CA LYS A 14 14.08 -2.54 4.27
C LYS A 14 13.92 -2.35 2.76
N ARG A 15 13.51 -1.15 2.36
CA ARG A 15 13.42 -0.80 0.94
C ARG A 15 14.82 -0.75 0.33
N PRO A 16 14.99 -1.14 -0.95
CA PRO A 16 16.27 -1.00 -1.63
C PRO A 16 16.74 0.46 -1.59
N ALA A 17 18.05 0.62 -1.44
CA ALA A 17 18.65 1.95 -1.44
C ALA A 17 18.36 2.61 -2.80
N PRO A 18 17.80 3.83 -2.80
CA PRO A 18 17.57 4.54 -4.05
C PRO A 18 18.91 4.84 -4.76
N PRO A 19 18.97 4.76 -6.10
CA PRO A 19 20.20 5.06 -6.85
C PRO A 19 20.62 6.53 -6.75
N LYS A 20 19.68 7.43 -6.43
CA LYS A 20 19.94 8.86 -6.20
C LYS A 20 19.30 9.32 -4.89
N ARG A 21 19.95 10.23 -4.17
CA ARG A 21 19.40 10.90 -2.97
C ARG A 21 18.04 11.53 -3.32
N ARG A 22 17.03 11.32 -2.47
CA ARG A 22 15.62 11.76 -2.70
C ARG A 22 15.00 11.23 -4.00
N SER A 23 15.04 9.91 -4.23
CA SER A 23 14.23 9.27 -5.29
C SER A 23 13.16 8.32 -4.73
N LYS A 24 12.88 8.42 -3.43
CA LYS A 24 11.75 7.73 -2.80
C LYS A 24 10.51 8.58 -3.03
N HIS A 25 9.57 8.11 -3.83
CA HIS A 25 8.31 8.81 -4.08
C HIS A 25 7.19 8.16 -3.26
N LEU A 26 6.33 8.98 -2.66
CA LEU A 26 5.14 8.52 -1.93
C LEU A 26 3.88 9.14 -2.55
N CYS A 27 3.01 8.30 -3.11
CA CYS A 27 1.66 8.71 -3.49
C CYS A 27 0.74 8.56 -2.29
N ALA A 28 0.02 9.62 -1.93
CA ALA A 28 -0.99 9.59 -0.87
C ALA A 28 -2.30 10.22 -1.37
N ASP A 29 -3.40 9.87 -0.72
CA ASP A 29 -4.70 10.46 -1.01
C ASP A 29 -4.74 11.96 -0.66
N ALA A 30 -5.66 12.70 -1.28
CA ALA A 30 -5.87 14.12 -1.02
C ALA A 30 -6.16 14.45 0.46
N GLY A 31 -6.69 13.50 1.24
CA GLY A 31 -6.85 13.64 2.69
C GLY A 31 -5.54 13.91 3.45
N TYR A 32 -4.40 13.56 2.89
CA TYR A 32 -3.07 13.78 3.48
C TYR A 32 -2.42 15.11 3.09
N ARG A 33 -3.19 16.09 2.59
CA ARG A 33 -2.66 17.43 2.24
C ARG A 33 -2.31 18.32 3.43
N GLY A 34 -2.73 17.95 4.64
CA GLY A 34 -2.46 18.74 5.85
C GLY A 34 -0.97 18.89 6.13
N ALA A 35 -0.58 20.02 6.72
CA ALA A 35 0.81 20.30 7.11
C ALA A 35 1.44 19.18 7.97
N PRO A 36 0.74 18.54 8.93
CA PRO A 36 1.30 17.44 9.71
C PRO A 36 1.68 16.23 8.84
N ALA A 37 0.80 15.81 7.93
CA ALA A 37 1.07 14.70 7.03
C ALA A 37 2.23 15.01 6.07
N MET A 38 2.26 16.23 5.52
CA MET A 38 3.36 16.66 4.65
C MET A 38 4.71 16.62 5.36
N LYS A 39 4.76 17.09 6.61
CA LYS A 39 5.97 17.05 7.44
C LYS A 39 6.45 15.61 7.63
N THR A 40 5.57 14.70 8.06
CA THR A 40 5.91 13.27 8.21
C THR A 40 6.46 12.68 6.91
N ILE A 41 5.87 12.95 5.74
CA ILE A 41 6.37 12.41 4.46
C ILE A 41 7.80 12.88 4.19
N LEU A 42 8.08 14.16 4.40
CA LEU A 42 9.39 14.76 4.16
C LEU A 42 10.45 14.27 5.15
N ASP A 43 10.08 14.15 6.43
CA ASP A 43 10.97 13.69 7.51
C ASP A 43 11.41 12.24 7.28
N HIS A 44 10.52 11.38 6.75
CA HIS A 44 10.86 10.03 6.31
C HIS A 44 11.62 9.97 4.96
N GLY A 45 11.96 11.13 4.37
CA GLY A 45 12.78 11.25 3.18
C GLY A 45 12.06 10.94 1.85
N TYR A 46 10.74 11.06 1.82
CA TYR A 46 9.93 10.86 0.61
C TYR A 46 9.66 12.17 -0.14
N ILE A 47 9.50 12.06 -1.45
CA ILE A 47 8.91 13.08 -2.31
C ILE A 47 7.38 12.89 -2.29
N PRO A 48 6.62 13.86 -1.75
CA PRO A 48 5.17 13.78 -1.63
C PRO A 48 4.48 13.94 -2.98
N HIS A 49 3.60 13.01 -3.33
CA HIS A 49 2.65 13.10 -4.43
C HIS A 49 1.23 13.02 -3.87
N VAL A 50 0.77 14.13 -3.27
CA VAL A 50 -0.54 14.23 -2.62
C VAL A 50 -1.50 15.04 -3.50
N LYS A 51 -2.09 14.39 -4.49
CA LYS A 51 -2.91 15.05 -5.52
C LYS A 51 -4.39 14.76 -5.33
N GLY A 52 -5.23 15.75 -5.65
CA GLY A 52 -6.69 15.57 -5.65
C GLY A 52 -7.18 15.02 -6.98
N ARG A 53 -8.36 14.39 -6.99
CA ARG A 53 -8.96 13.82 -8.22
C ARG A 53 -9.04 14.84 -9.37
N ARG A 54 -9.36 16.11 -9.08
CA ARG A 54 -9.42 17.17 -10.11
C ARG A 54 -8.05 17.47 -10.75
N GLN A 55 -6.99 17.50 -9.93
CA GLN A 55 -5.63 17.70 -10.44
C GLN A 55 -5.19 16.51 -11.28
N GLU A 56 -5.50 15.29 -10.85
CA GLU A 56 -5.19 14.07 -11.61
C GLU A 56 -5.95 14.03 -12.93
N ALA A 57 -7.23 14.40 -12.95
CA ALA A 57 -8.01 14.50 -14.18
C ALA A 57 -7.42 15.55 -15.15
N GLY A 58 -6.95 16.69 -14.63
CA GLY A 58 -6.27 17.69 -15.43
C GLY A 58 -4.93 17.22 -15.99
N GLU A 59 -4.14 16.48 -15.20
CA GLU A 59 -2.88 15.88 -15.66
C GLU A 59 -3.11 14.81 -16.72
N LEU A 60 -4.11 13.95 -16.55
CA LEU A 60 -4.46 12.91 -17.52
C LEU A 60 -4.95 13.52 -18.85
N LYS A 61 -5.66 14.65 -18.81
CA LYS A 61 -6.04 15.39 -20.02
C LYS A 61 -4.84 15.95 -20.78
N ARG A 62 -3.79 16.35 -20.07
CA ARG A 62 -2.56 16.92 -20.67
C ARG A 62 -1.60 15.83 -21.16
N ASP A 63 -1.51 14.74 -20.42
CA ASP A 63 -0.67 13.59 -20.72
C ASP A 63 -1.44 12.29 -20.45
N PRO A 64 -2.09 11.73 -21.49
CA PRO A 64 -2.87 10.50 -21.37
C PRO A 64 -2.05 9.26 -20.97
N ALA A 65 -0.73 9.27 -21.16
CA ALA A 65 0.13 8.15 -20.79
C ALA A 65 0.39 8.11 -19.27
N LYS A 66 0.16 9.21 -18.57
CA LYS A 66 0.46 9.35 -17.14
C LYS A 66 -0.58 8.66 -16.28
N ARG A 67 -0.24 7.47 -15.77
CA ARG A 67 -1.11 6.71 -14.84
C ARG A 67 -0.76 6.97 -13.38
N ALA A 68 -1.78 7.28 -12.57
CA ALA A 68 -1.64 7.31 -11.12
C ALA A 68 -1.33 5.91 -10.59
N ARG A 69 -0.36 5.79 -9.67
CA ARG A 69 0.08 4.50 -9.11
C ARG A 69 -0.74 4.01 -7.90
N ARG A 70 -1.88 4.65 -7.60
CA ARG A 70 -2.72 4.31 -6.44
C ARG A 70 -3.40 2.94 -6.55
N TRP A 71 -3.64 2.47 -7.78
CA TRP A 71 -4.31 1.21 -8.06
C TRP A 71 -3.67 -0.01 -7.38
N ILE A 72 -2.38 0.06 -6.99
CA ILE A 72 -1.72 -1.04 -6.30
C ILE A 72 -2.34 -1.32 -4.92
N VAL A 73 -2.81 -0.29 -4.21
CA VAL A 73 -3.44 -0.44 -2.89
C VAL A 73 -4.81 -1.12 -3.07
N GLU A 74 -5.56 -0.69 -4.07
CA GLU A 74 -6.85 -1.30 -4.45
C GLU A 74 -6.67 -2.76 -4.88
N VAL A 75 -5.62 -3.06 -5.65
CA VAL A 75 -5.28 -4.43 -6.04
C VAL A 75 -4.87 -5.27 -4.83
N ALA A 76 -4.11 -4.72 -3.88
CA ALA A 76 -3.81 -5.41 -2.64
C ALA A 76 -5.09 -5.74 -1.85
N HIS A 77 -6.00 -4.77 -1.68
CA HIS A 77 -7.31 -5.02 -1.07
C HIS A 77 -8.12 -6.07 -1.84
N SER A 78 -8.06 -6.08 -3.17
CA SER A 78 -8.75 -7.09 -3.99
C SER A 78 -8.28 -8.51 -3.69
N TRP A 79 -7.01 -8.70 -3.29
CA TRP A 79 -6.49 -10.00 -2.88
C TRP A 79 -7.07 -10.44 -1.54
N PHE A 80 -7.17 -9.52 -0.57
CA PHE A 80 -7.81 -9.79 0.72
C PHE A 80 -9.31 -10.09 0.57
N ASN A 81 -10.00 -9.43 -0.36
CA ASN A 81 -11.42 -9.65 -0.63
C ASN A 81 -11.73 -11.07 -1.17
N ARG A 82 -10.72 -11.81 -1.64
CA ARG A 82 -10.88 -13.23 -2.04
C ARG A 82 -11.01 -14.18 -0.85
N PHE A 83 -10.65 -13.74 0.35
CA PHE A 83 -10.81 -14.52 1.57
C PHE A 83 -12.17 -14.22 2.18
N ARG A 84 -13.16 -15.12 1.99
CA ARG A 84 -14.53 -14.94 2.50
C ARG A 84 -14.60 -14.57 3.98
N LYS A 85 -13.67 -15.11 4.78
CA LYS A 85 -13.60 -14.86 6.22
C LYS A 85 -13.10 -13.46 6.60
N LEU A 86 -12.42 -12.77 5.68
CA LEU A 86 -12.01 -11.37 5.82
C LEU A 86 -12.98 -10.42 5.11
N LEU A 87 -13.57 -10.84 3.99
CA LEU A 87 -14.52 -10.04 3.22
C LEU A 87 -15.72 -9.59 4.08
N VAL A 88 -16.27 -10.52 4.86
CA VAL A 88 -17.30 -10.23 5.85
C VAL A 88 -16.71 -10.40 7.24
N ARG A 89 -16.78 -9.34 8.05
CA ARG A 89 -16.18 -9.30 9.38
C ARG A 89 -17.04 -10.05 10.39
N TYR A 90 -16.86 -11.37 10.45
CA TYR A 90 -17.52 -12.23 11.44
C TYR A 90 -16.79 -12.31 12.78
N GLU A 91 -15.50 -11.98 12.81
CA GLU A 91 -14.70 -12.06 14.03
C GLU A 91 -15.13 -11.01 15.05
N LYS A 92 -15.53 -11.48 16.25
CA LYS A 92 -15.92 -10.62 17.37
C LYS A 92 -14.73 -10.00 18.09
N LEU A 93 -13.57 -10.67 18.03
CA LEU A 93 -12.36 -10.27 18.72
C LEU A 93 -11.36 -9.64 17.75
N GLU A 94 -10.78 -8.51 18.16
CA GLU A 94 -9.74 -7.82 17.39
C GLU A 94 -8.55 -8.75 17.08
N ARG A 95 -8.06 -9.49 18.09
CA ARG A 95 -6.95 -10.43 17.94
C ARG A 95 -7.18 -11.46 16.84
N SER A 96 -8.40 -12.00 16.75
CA SER A 96 -8.75 -13.00 15.74
C SER A 96 -8.77 -12.37 14.35
N PHE A 97 -9.32 -11.16 14.23
CA PHE A 97 -9.32 -10.42 12.98
C PHE A 97 -7.89 -10.10 12.50
N VAL A 98 -7.02 -9.61 13.38
CA VAL A 98 -5.62 -9.31 13.06
C VAL A 98 -4.87 -10.58 12.66
N ALA A 99 -5.05 -11.69 13.39
CA ALA A 99 -4.46 -12.98 13.05
C ALA A 99 -4.88 -13.47 11.66
N LEU A 100 -6.17 -13.36 11.30
CA LEU A 100 -6.65 -13.71 9.95
C LEU A 100 -6.05 -12.82 8.86
N ASN A 101 -5.87 -11.52 9.12
CA ASN A 101 -5.21 -10.61 8.18
C ASN A 101 -3.76 -11.05 7.93
N HIS A 102 -3.01 -11.37 8.98
CA HIS A 102 -1.64 -11.89 8.84
C HIS A 102 -1.59 -13.22 8.09
N LEU A 103 -2.52 -14.14 8.38
CA LEU A 103 -2.61 -15.42 7.68
C LEU A 103 -2.89 -15.22 6.18
N ALA A 104 -3.83 -14.35 5.82
CA ALA A 104 -4.11 -14.02 4.42
C ALA A 104 -2.91 -13.37 3.74
N ALA A 105 -2.23 -12.43 4.40
CA ALA A 105 -1.02 -11.80 3.87
C ALA A 105 0.09 -12.83 3.60
N ALA A 106 0.30 -13.78 4.52
CA ALA A 106 1.26 -14.86 4.36
C ALA A 106 0.92 -15.77 3.17
N ILE A 107 -0.35 -16.16 3.02
CA ILE A 107 -0.83 -16.97 1.89
C ILE A 107 -0.65 -16.23 0.56
N ILE A 108 -0.98 -14.93 0.51
CA ILE A 108 -0.81 -14.10 -0.69
C ILE A 108 0.67 -14.03 -1.07
N ALA A 109 1.55 -13.74 -0.11
CA ALA A 109 2.99 -13.66 -0.34
C ALA A 109 3.55 -15.00 -0.84
N PHE A 110 3.18 -16.11 -0.19
CA PHE A 110 3.63 -17.46 -0.58
C PHE A 110 3.21 -17.81 -2.01
N ARG A 111 1.98 -17.50 -2.40
CA ARG A 111 1.48 -17.71 -3.78
C ARG A 111 2.18 -16.86 -4.84
N LYS A 112 2.85 -15.77 -4.45
CA LYS A 112 3.58 -14.87 -5.37
C LYS A 112 5.05 -15.23 -5.51
N VAL A 113 5.57 -16.13 -4.68
CA VAL A 113 6.92 -16.66 -4.84
C VAL A 113 6.93 -17.54 -6.09
N PRO A 114 7.77 -17.25 -7.10
CA PRO A 114 7.94 -18.14 -8.24
C PRO A 114 8.61 -19.43 -7.76
N LEU A 115 7.85 -20.50 -7.64
CA LEU A 115 8.36 -21.82 -7.31
C LEU A 115 8.71 -22.55 -8.61
N LYS A 116 9.90 -23.18 -8.65
CA LYS A 116 10.28 -24.10 -9.73
C LYS A 116 9.54 -25.44 -9.67
N VAL A 117 8.85 -25.73 -8.56
CA VAL A 117 8.26 -27.04 -8.27
C VAL A 117 6.75 -26.90 -8.17
N ASN A 118 6.02 -27.72 -8.93
CA ASN A 118 4.56 -27.84 -8.85
C ASN A 118 4.18 -28.58 -7.55
N ILE A 119 3.99 -27.85 -6.45
CA ILE A 119 3.51 -28.41 -5.17
C ILE A 119 1.99 -28.72 -5.21
N ILE A 120 1.40 -28.85 -6.41
CA ILE A 120 -0.04 -29.13 -6.59
C ILE A 120 -0.30 -30.63 -6.78
N TYR A 121 0.74 -31.42 -7.05
CA TYR A 121 0.64 -32.89 -7.02
C TYR A 121 1.44 -33.36 -5.81
N GLY A 122 0.72 -33.70 -4.74
CA GLY A 122 1.21 -34.69 -3.77
C GLY A 122 1.23 -36.07 -4.40
#